data_AF-A0AAD7QWJ7-F1
#
_entry.id   AF-A0AAD7QWJ7-F1
#
_cell.length_a   1.000
_cell.length_b   1.000
_cell.length_c   1.000
_cell.angle_alpha   90.00
_cell.angle_beta   90.00
_cell.angle_gamma   90.00
#
_symmetry.space_group_name_H-M   'P 1'
#
loop_
_entity.id
_entity.type
_entity.pdbx_description
1 polymer ?
#
loop_
_entity_poly.entity_id
_entity_poly.type
_entity_poly.pdbx_seq_one_letter_code
_entity_poly.pdbx_strand_id
1 'polypeptide(L)'
;MLFSSTVKGAVLALAASLSAVNAFEDTSPLMLLSSKKVPAVHDHLSSASITSSDHFHDLARKLISELQADTYIVVSQPGLHASDFSAVTAESMTPNLRKLYHQAETAYAVRNAHGSFDMEGLEKHIVDTWGTDTVVIDAASNAFTLPSSEKPQLVHVDFPVLPVDYTRASALADNDAFLYSVMSLLQSDNFAVIYTSTPVSRPFVAKRNPVAYAADAPSPTNSSDFYLPTGVVGFPGGVIPEGARTDGSVFTRYQFFTPGMFMAIIASVVLVLILGVGLKSISSIAISYDAFQKEMGPQTVQSMKK
;
A
#
# COMPACT_ATOMS: atom_id res chain seq x y z
N MET A 1 8.03 0.86 45.74
CA MET A 1 8.72 1.05 44.44
C MET A 1 8.85 -0.28 43.68
N LEU A 2 7.74 -0.88 43.20
CA LEU A 2 7.78 -2.21 42.53
C LEU A 2 6.87 -2.33 41.30
N PHE A 3 6.45 -1.21 40.71
CA PHE A 3 5.58 -1.20 39.51
C PHE A 3 6.31 -0.76 38.22
N SER A 4 7.64 -0.61 38.24
CA SER A 4 8.39 0.05 37.15
C SER A 4 8.92 -0.90 36.06
N SER A 5 9.15 -2.18 36.33
CA SER A 5 9.80 -3.09 35.36
C SER A 5 8.83 -3.79 34.40
N THR A 6 7.65 -4.18 34.87
CA THR A 6 6.63 -4.87 34.05
C THR A 6 6.00 -3.97 32.99
N VAL A 7 5.85 -2.68 33.30
CA VAL A 7 5.32 -1.68 32.36
C VAL A 7 6.32 -1.43 31.22
N LYS A 8 7.63 -1.43 31.50
CA LYS A 8 8.67 -1.20 30.48
C LYS A 8 8.74 -2.32 29.44
N GLY A 9 8.55 -3.58 29.84
CA GLY A 9 8.52 -4.72 28.90
C GLY A 9 7.30 -4.72 27.99
N ALA A 10 6.11 -4.40 28.53
CA ALA A 10 4.89 -4.30 27.75
C ALA A 10 4.90 -3.09 26.78
N VAL A 11 5.49 -1.97 27.20
CA VAL A 11 5.66 -0.78 26.35
C VAL A 11 6.61 -1.05 25.17
N LEU A 12 7.68 -1.82 25.36
CA LEU A 12 8.58 -2.19 24.25
C LEU A 12 7.91 -3.10 23.21
N ALA A 13 7.08 -4.05 23.65
CA ALA A 13 6.33 -4.93 22.74
C ALA A 13 5.24 -4.17 21.96
N LEU A 14 4.54 -3.22 22.61
CA LEU A 14 3.58 -2.33 21.95
C LEU A 14 4.25 -1.34 20.98
N ALA A 15 5.44 -0.84 21.32
CA ALA A 15 6.22 0.01 20.42
C ALA A 15 6.66 -0.73 19.15
N ALA A 16 7.06 -2.01 19.26
CA ALA A 16 7.41 -2.83 18.11
C ALA A 16 6.20 -3.11 17.19
N SER A 17 4.98 -3.22 17.73
CA SER A 17 3.78 -3.38 16.92
C SER A 17 3.36 -2.11 16.15
N LEU A 18 3.68 -0.93 16.66
CA LEU A 18 3.42 0.33 15.96
C LEU A 18 4.31 0.50 14.72
N SER A 19 5.55 0.00 14.77
CA SER A 19 6.48 0.00 13.63
C SER A 19 6.00 -0.85 12.46
N ALA A 20 5.23 -1.92 12.74
CA ALA A 20 4.69 -2.80 11.70
C ALA A 20 3.52 -2.17 10.93
N VAL A 21 2.84 -1.17 11.49
CA VAL A 21 1.73 -0.45 10.84
C VAL A 21 2.25 0.63 9.88
N ASN A 22 3.38 1.26 10.19
CA ASN A 22 4.03 2.25 9.30
C ASN A 22 4.64 1.63 8.04
N ALA A 23 4.85 0.31 8.00
CA ALA A 23 5.53 -0.37 6.91
C ALA A 23 4.75 -0.39 5.57
N PHE A 24 3.47 -0.01 5.59
CA PHE A 24 2.62 0.03 4.39
C PHE A 24 2.27 1.46 3.93
N GLU A 25 2.58 2.49 4.72
CA GLU A 25 2.25 3.89 4.39
C GLU A 25 3.06 4.42 3.21
N ASP A 26 4.32 4.01 3.10
CA ASP A 26 5.25 4.39 2.02
C ASP A 26 5.39 3.29 0.95
N THR A 27 4.32 2.53 0.71
CA THR A 27 4.32 1.51 -0.34
C THR A 27 3.37 1.87 -1.47
N SER A 28 3.78 1.55 -2.69
CA SER A 28 3.03 1.88 -3.89
C SER A 28 2.91 0.68 -4.83
N PRO A 29 1.76 0.50 -5.49
CA PRO A 29 1.57 -0.59 -6.45
C PRO A 29 2.32 -0.32 -7.76
N LEU A 30 3.00 -1.34 -8.29
CA LEU A 30 3.73 -1.30 -9.55
C LEU A 30 3.28 -2.45 -10.44
N MET A 31 3.17 -2.24 -11.75
CA MET A 31 2.77 -3.28 -12.70
C MET A 31 3.60 -3.22 -13.99
N LEU A 32 3.92 -4.39 -14.53
CA LEU A 32 4.53 -4.58 -15.84
C LEU A 32 3.60 -5.46 -16.66
N LEU A 33 3.25 -4.98 -17.86
CA LEU A 33 2.36 -5.69 -18.77
C LEU A 33 3.01 -5.69 -20.15
N SER A 34 2.98 -6.83 -20.83
CA SER A 34 3.51 -6.98 -22.19
C SER A 34 2.58 -7.87 -23.00
N SER A 35 2.36 -7.48 -24.26
CA SER A 35 1.58 -8.30 -25.19
C SER A 35 2.29 -9.57 -25.64
N LYS A 36 3.62 -9.67 -25.47
CA LYS A 36 4.40 -10.88 -25.80
C LYS A 36 4.91 -11.57 -24.54
N LYS A 37 5.14 -12.87 -24.65
CA LYS A 37 5.82 -13.67 -23.62
C LYS A 37 7.29 -13.25 -23.47
N VAL A 38 7.64 -12.76 -22.28
CA VAL A 38 9.01 -12.41 -21.88
C VAL A 38 9.45 -13.38 -20.78
N PRO A 39 10.29 -14.39 -21.09
CA PRO A 39 10.65 -15.44 -20.14
C PRO A 39 11.20 -14.91 -18.81
N ALA A 40 12.06 -13.88 -18.86
CA ALA A 40 12.68 -13.30 -17.66
C ALA A 40 11.71 -12.69 -16.66
N VAL A 41 10.47 -12.37 -17.08
CA VAL A 41 9.40 -11.86 -16.20
C VAL A 41 8.31 -12.92 -16.02
N HIS A 42 8.08 -13.76 -17.03
CA HIS A 42 7.09 -14.84 -17.01
C HIS A 42 7.39 -15.88 -15.90
N ASP A 43 8.66 -16.17 -15.67
CA ASP A 43 9.05 -17.10 -14.59
C ASP A 43 8.79 -16.53 -13.19
N HIS A 44 8.53 -15.21 -13.10
CA HIS A 44 8.18 -14.48 -11.89
C HIS A 44 6.68 -14.10 -11.81
N LEU A 45 5.80 -14.67 -12.64
CA LEU A 45 4.34 -14.40 -12.67
C LEU A 45 3.59 -14.59 -11.34
N SER A 46 4.25 -15.09 -10.30
CA SER A 46 3.70 -15.09 -8.96
C SER A 46 3.59 -13.65 -8.46
N SER A 47 2.36 -13.12 -8.38
CA SER A 47 2.07 -11.80 -7.83
C SER A 47 2.75 -11.61 -6.47
N ALA A 48 3.85 -10.86 -6.43
CA ALA A 48 4.58 -10.62 -5.21
C ALA A 48 3.80 -9.61 -4.35
N SER A 49 3.53 -9.96 -3.10
CA SER A 49 2.82 -9.04 -2.20
C SER A 49 3.70 -7.87 -1.75
N ILE A 50 5.02 -8.08 -1.68
CA ILE A 50 6.01 -7.09 -1.23
C ILE A 50 7.29 -7.30 -2.06
N THR A 51 7.86 -6.24 -2.64
CA THR A 51 9.13 -6.28 -3.40
C THR A 51 9.80 -4.91 -3.35
N SER A 52 11.13 -4.86 -3.47
CA SER A 52 11.87 -3.58 -3.57
C SER A 52 11.65 -2.94 -4.94
N SER A 53 11.51 -1.61 -4.99
CA SER A 53 11.46 -0.86 -6.25
C SER A 53 12.68 -1.12 -7.13
N ASP A 54 13.86 -1.39 -6.56
CA ASP A 54 15.07 -1.74 -7.31
C ASP A 54 14.94 -3.07 -8.07
N HIS A 55 14.36 -4.09 -7.42
CA HIS A 55 14.14 -5.39 -8.04
C HIS A 55 13.11 -5.27 -9.18
N PHE A 56 12.07 -4.46 -8.98
CA PHE A 56 11.13 -4.13 -10.04
C PHE A 56 11.82 -3.40 -11.21
N HIS A 57 12.72 -2.46 -10.92
CA HIS A 57 13.49 -1.74 -11.93
C HIS A 57 14.39 -2.68 -12.75
N ASP A 58 15.05 -3.65 -12.11
CA ASP A 58 15.87 -4.65 -12.79
C ASP A 58 15.02 -5.55 -13.72
N LEU A 59 13.81 -5.93 -13.28
CA LEU A 59 12.87 -6.68 -14.11
C LEU A 59 12.37 -5.86 -15.30
N ALA A 60 12.06 -4.58 -15.09
CA ALA A 60 11.67 -3.66 -16.15
C ALA A 60 12.79 -3.53 -17.20
N ARG A 61 14.04 -3.38 -16.75
CA ARG A 61 15.22 -3.31 -17.63
C ARG A 61 15.39 -4.59 -18.46
N LYS A 62 15.27 -5.76 -17.82
CA LYS A 62 15.34 -7.05 -18.52
C LYS A 62 14.24 -7.18 -19.56
N LEU A 63 13.00 -6.79 -19.22
CA LEU A 63 11.87 -6.78 -20.14
C LEU A 63 12.18 -5.93 -21.37
N ILE A 64 12.64 -4.69 -21.18
CA ILE A 64 12.99 -3.78 -22.28
C ILE A 64 14.11 -4.35 -23.15
N SER A 65 15.09 -5.05 -22.56
CA SER A 65 16.20 -5.62 -23.31
C SER A 65 15.81 -6.86 -24.14
N GLU A 66 14.83 -7.64 -23.68
CA GLU A 66 14.38 -8.87 -24.36
C GLU A 66 13.24 -8.60 -25.35
N LEU A 67 12.40 -7.60 -25.06
CA LEU A 67 11.21 -7.29 -25.84
C LEU A 67 11.45 -6.09 -26.75
N GLN A 68 11.41 -6.33 -28.06
CA GLN A 68 11.22 -5.29 -29.07
C GLN A 68 9.71 -5.00 -29.21
N ALA A 69 9.25 -4.00 -28.48
CA ALA A 69 7.89 -3.47 -28.59
C ALA A 69 7.86 -2.30 -29.57
N ASP A 70 6.74 -2.14 -30.28
CA ASP A 70 6.55 -1.01 -31.19
C ASP A 70 6.12 0.23 -30.40
N THR A 71 5.55 0.04 -29.21
CA THR A 71 5.25 1.13 -28.27
C THR A 71 5.53 0.72 -26.83
N TYR A 72 6.33 1.55 -26.15
CA TYR A 72 6.55 1.48 -24.70
C TYR A 72 5.73 2.58 -24.05
N ILE A 73 4.85 2.21 -23.13
CA ILE A 73 4.02 3.14 -22.37
C ILE A 73 4.50 3.13 -20.93
N VAL A 74 4.96 4.26 -20.44
CA VAL A 74 5.32 4.47 -19.03
C VAL A 74 4.22 5.31 -18.42
N VAL A 75 3.61 4.81 -17.36
CA VAL A 75 2.50 5.48 -16.68
C VAL A 75 2.94 5.88 -15.27
N SER A 76 2.71 7.13 -14.92
CA SER A 76 2.92 7.71 -13.60
C SER A 76 1.58 8.07 -12.99
N GLN A 77 1.16 7.38 -11.93
CA GLN A 77 -0.07 7.74 -11.22
C GLN A 77 0.17 7.89 -9.71
N PRO A 78 0.41 9.13 -9.23
CA PRO A 78 0.68 9.40 -7.83
C PRO A 78 -0.54 9.13 -6.93
N GLY A 79 -0.28 8.63 -5.73
CA GLY A 79 -1.27 8.45 -4.68
C GLY A 79 -2.13 7.20 -4.81
N LEU A 80 -1.76 6.23 -5.65
CA LEU A 80 -2.39 4.91 -5.71
C LEU A 80 -2.06 4.05 -4.49
N HIS A 81 -2.98 3.15 -4.16
CA HIS A 81 -2.85 2.23 -3.05
C HIS A 81 -3.29 0.81 -3.44
N ALA A 82 -2.75 -0.21 -2.77
CA ALA A 82 -3.09 -1.61 -3.04
C ALA A 82 -4.61 -1.91 -2.91
N SER A 83 -5.34 -1.13 -2.10
CA SER A 83 -6.80 -1.23 -1.95
C SER A 83 -7.58 -0.83 -3.21
N ASP A 84 -7.01 0.03 -4.05
CA ASP A 84 -7.66 0.46 -5.30
C ASP A 84 -7.72 -0.69 -6.31
N PHE A 85 -6.82 -1.67 -6.18
CA PHE A 85 -6.78 -2.88 -6.99
C PHE A 85 -7.44 -4.09 -6.30
N SER A 86 -8.21 -3.87 -5.23
CA SER A 86 -9.03 -4.94 -4.66
C SER A 86 -10.05 -5.45 -5.68
N ALA A 87 -10.43 -6.73 -5.62
CA ALA A 87 -11.31 -7.33 -6.64
C ALA A 87 -12.60 -6.53 -6.89
N VAL A 88 -13.19 -5.95 -5.84
CA VAL A 88 -14.42 -5.15 -5.91
C VAL A 88 -14.16 -3.81 -6.60
N THR A 89 -13.10 -3.10 -6.18
CA THR A 89 -12.73 -1.80 -6.76
C THR A 89 -12.25 -1.96 -8.20
N ALA A 90 -11.42 -2.95 -8.49
CA ALA A 90 -10.88 -3.19 -9.82
C ALA A 90 -11.97 -3.54 -10.85
N GLU A 91 -13.06 -4.18 -10.43
CA GLU A 91 -14.19 -4.50 -11.31
C GLU A 91 -15.00 -3.28 -11.72
N SER A 92 -15.09 -2.30 -10.84
CA SER A 92 -15.99 -1.16 -10.99
C SER A 92 -15.27 0.11 -11.42
N MET A 93 -14.03 0.32 -10.97
CA MET A 93 -13.28 1.57 -11.13
C MET A 93 -12.08 1.44 -12.06
N THR A 94 -11.52 0.23 -12.26
CA THR A 94 -10.43 0.02 -13.24
C THR A 94 -10.69 -1.18 -14.15
N PRO A 95 -11.87 -1.26 -14.81
CA PRO A 95 -12.24 -2.41 -15.62
C PRO A 95 -11.31 -2.60 -16.83
N ASN A 96 -10.78 -1.53 -17.42
CA ASN A 96 -9.94 -1.63 -18.62
C ASN A 96 -8.53 -2.11 -18.26
N LEU A 97 -7.93 -1.57 -17.20
CA LEU A 97 -6.66 -2.05 -16.68
C LEU A 97 -6.74 -3.52 -16.24
N ARG A 98 -7.86 -3.93 -15.62
CA ARG A 98 -8.08 -5.34 -15.26
C ARG A 98 -8.17 -6.24 -16.50
N LYS A 99 -8.89 -5.82 -17.54
CA LYS A 99 -8.94 -6.55 -18.82
C LYS A 99 -7.55 -6.65 -19.43
N LEU A 100 -6.81 -5.55 -19.45
CA LEU A 100 -5.45 -5.49 -19.98
C LEU A 100 -4.52 -6.48 -19.26
N TYR A 101 -4.58 -6.51 -17.92
CA TYR A 101 -3.81 -7.45 -17.12
C TYR A 101 -4.10 -8.92 -17.47
N HIS A 102 -5.37 -9.25 -17.75
CA HIS A 102 -5.76 -10.60 -18.15
C HIS A 102 -5.45 -10.94 -19.62
N GLN A 103 -5.36 -9.94 -20.49
CA GLN A 103 -5.06 -10.11 -21.92
C GLN A 103 -3.56 -10.16 -22.21
N ALA A 104 -2.73 -9.55 -21.37
CA ALA A 104 -1.29 -9.55 -21.52
C ALA A 104 -0.69 -10.97 -21.38
N GLU A 105 0.19 -11.36 -22.30
CA GLU A 105 0.90 -12.65 -22.22
C GLU A 105 1.91 -12.69 -21.07
N THR A 106 2.47 -11.52 -20.72
CA THR A 106 3.33 -11.36 -19.55
C THR A 106 2.77 -10.24 -18.68
N ALA A 107 2.36 -10.58 -17.46
CA ALA A 107 1.79 -9.64 -16.51
C ALA A 107 2.39 -9.85 -15.11
N TYR A 108 3.15 -8.88 -14.62
CA TYR A 108 3.75 -8.90 -13.29
C TYR A 108 3.26 -7.70 -12.49
N ALA A 109 2.51 -7.96 -11.41
CA ALA A 109 2.02 -6.93 -10.52
C ALA A 109 2.58 -7.11 -9.10
N VAL A 110 3.06 -6.01 -8.54
CA VAL A 110 3.51 -5.87 -7.15
C VAL A 110 2.51 -5.00 -6.42
N ARG A 111 1.91 -5.53 -5.35
CA ARG A 111 0.90 -4.78 -4.58
C ARG A 111 1.51 -3.67 -3.73
N ASN A 112 2.63 -3.95 -3.07
CA ASN A 112 3.31 -3.02 -2.19
C ASN A 112 4.80 -3.00 -2.54
N ALA A 113 5.22 -2.06 -3.37
CA ALA A 113 6.63 -1.79 -3.61
C ALA A 113 7.13 -0.75 -2.62
N HIS A 114 8.32 -0.96 -2.05
CA HIS A 114 8.95 0.00 -1.15
C HIS A 114 10.17 0.62 -1.83
N GLY A 115 10.29 1.95 -1.73
CA GLY A 115 11.38 2.75 -2.29
C GLY A 115 10.97 3.61 -3.48
N SER A 116 11.79 4.60 -3.81
CA SER A 116 11.58 5.45 -4.98
C SER A 116 11.89 4.68 -6.26
N PHE A 117 11.00 4.76 -7.25
CA PHE A 117 11.25 4.23 -8.59
C PHE A 117 11.86 5.32 -9.46
N ASP A 118 13.03 5.05 -10.05
CA ASP A 118 13.70 5.97 -10.98
C ASP A 118 13.11 5.85 -12.39
N MET A 119 12.10 6.67 -12.66
CA MET A 119 11.42 6.70 -13.96
C MET A 119 12.31 7.31 -15.05
N GLU A 120 13.02 8.39 -14.75
CA GLU A 120 13.89 9.09 -15.70
C GLU A 120 15.03 8.17 -16.18
N GLY A 121 15.62 7.39 -15.27
CA GLY A 121 16.63 6.40 -15.60
C GLY A 121 16.12 5.28 -16.51
N LEU A 122 14.86 4.85 -16.33
CA LEU A 122 14.23 3.84 -17.17
C LEU A 122 13.94 4.37 -18.58
N GLU A 123 13.39 5.58 -18.70
CA GLU A 123 13.09 6.20 -19.99
C GLU A 123 14.34 6.42 -20.81
N LYS A 124 15.39 6.93 -20.17
CA LYS A 124 16.69 7.10 -20.81
C LYS A 124 17.23 5.76 -21.30
N HIS A 125 17.06 4.68 -20.53
CA HIS A 125 17.45 3.35 -20.96
C HIS A 125 16.66 2.87 -22.19
N ILE A 126 15.36 3.17 -22.29
CA ILE A 126 14.55 2.83 -23.47
C ILE A 126 15.02 3.61 -24.71
N VAL A 127 15.25 4.91 -24.56
CA VAL A 127 15.74 5.79 -25.64
C VAL A 127 17.14 5.34 -26.10
N ASP A 128 18.05 5.03 -25.17
CA ASP A 128 19.40 4.58 -25.49
C ASP A 128 19.42 3.19 -26.15
N THR A 129 18.52 2.29 -25.76
CA THR A 129 18.48 0.92 -26.29
C THR A 129 17.85 0.86 -27.68
N TRP A 130 16.75 1.58 -27.89
CA TRP A 130 15.92 1.43 -29.09
C TRP A 130 15.86 2.68 -29.99
N GLY A 131 16.43 3.81 -29.56
CA GLY A 131 16.41 5.07 -30.33
C GLY A 131 15.00 5.60 -30.56
N THR A 132 14.16 5.52 -29.52
CA THR A 132 12.73 5.85 -29.56
C THR A 132 12.49 7.35 -29.46
N ASP A 133 11.43 7.84 -30.10
CA ASP A 133 10.94 9.20 -29.92
C ASP A 133 10.07 9.25 -28.65
N THR A 134 10.34 10.22 -27.76
CA THR A 134 9.59 10.39 -26.51
C THR A 134 8.40 11.32 -26.71
N VAL A 135 7.21 10.87 -26.32
CA VAL A 135 5.96 11.62 -26.33
C VAL A 135 5.43 11.68 -24.90
N VAL A 136 5.38 12.88 -24.33
CA VAL A 136 4.83 13.10 -22.99
C VAL A 136 3.38 13.54 -23.11
N ILE A 137 2.49 12.81 -22.44
CA ILE A 137 1.06 13.04 -22.39
C ILE A 137 0.69 13.40 -20.95
N ASP A 138 0.27 14.65 -20.75
CA ASP A 138 -0.33 15.09 -19.50
C ASP A 138 -1.82 14.75 -19.50
N ALA A 139 -2.23 13.77 -18.70
CA ALA A 139 -3.62 13.35 -18.59
C ALA A 139 -4.53 14.43 -17.98
N ALA A 140 -3.98 15.42 -17.27
CA ALA A 140 -4.77 16.55 -16.75
C ALA A 140 -5.29 17.47 -17.88
N SER A 141 -4.62 17.46 -19.03
CA SER A 141 -4.98 18.30 -20.18
C SER A 141 -6.15 17.74 -21.01
N ASN A 142 -6.53 16.47 -20.81
CA ASN A 142 -7.58 15.73 -21.54
C ASN A 142 -7.45 15.76 -23.08
N ALA A 143 -6.32 16.19 -23.62
CA ALA A 143 -6.06 16.28 -25.04
C ALA A 143 -4.70 15.69 -25.34
N PHE A 144 -4.65 14.71 -26.23
CA PHE A 144 -3.39 14.09 -26.64
C PHE A 144 -3.43 13.72 -28.11
N THR A 145 -2.23 13.71 -28.71
CA THR A 145 -2.02 13.25 -30.08
C THR A 145 -0.82 12.33 -30.08
N LEU A 146 -1.03 11.09 -30.50
CA LEU A 146 0.05 10.16 -30.74
C LEU A 146 0.52 10.35 -32.20
N PRO A 147 1.73 10.86 -32.44
CA PRO A 147 2.25 10.95 -33.80
C PRO A 147 2.35 9.55 -34.40
N SER A 148 2.00 9.38 -35.66
CA SER A 148 2.25 8.11 -36.37
C SER A 148 3.73 8.05 -36.73
N SER A 149 4.52 7.18 -36.08
CA SER A 149 5.93 6.97 -36.43
C SER A 149 6.16 5.51 -36.84
N GLU A 150 7.04 5.30 -37.81
CA GLU A 150 7.52 3.98 -38.23
C GLU A 150 8.54 3.39 -37.24
N LYS A 151 9.03 4.21 -36.29
CA LYS A 151 9.97 3.82 -35.24
C LYS A 151 9.23 3.52 -33.94
N PRO A 152 9.81 2.67 -33.06
CA PRO A 152 9.24 2.42 -31.75
C PRO A 152 9.13 3.73 -30.96
N GLN A 153 8.00 3.92 -30.29
CA GLN A 153 7.70 5.13 -29.52
C GLN A 153 7.73 4.88 -28.03
N LEU A 154 8.20 5.87 -27.29
CA LEU A 154 8.09 5.93 -25.84
C LEU A 154 7.01 6.96 -25.47
N VAL A 155 5.91 6.48 -24.88
CA VAL A 155 4.80 7.31 -24.44
C VAL A 155 4.83 7.40 -22.92
N HIS A 156 5.11 8.59 -22.39
CA HIS A 156 4.98 8.89 -20.97
C HIS A 156 3.57 9.42 -20.72
N VAL A 157 2.82 8.80 -19.80
CA VAL A 157 1.50 9.27 -19.37
C VAL A 157 1.56 9.67 -17.91
N ASP A 158 1.43 10.97 -17.66
CA ASP A 158 1.37 11.55 -16.32
C ASP A 158 -0.08 11.74 -15.89
N PHE A 159 -0.49 11.04 -14.83
CA PHE A 159 -1.79 11.23 -14.21
C PHE A 159 -1.71 12.23 -13.04
N PRO A 160 -2.79 13.02 -12.83
CA PRO A 160 -2.87 13.86 -11.65
C PRO A 160 -2.91 13.01 -10.38
N VAL A 161 -2.45 13.60 -9.28
CA VAL A 161 -2.46 12.97 -7.95
C VAL A 161 -3.88 12.56 -7.59
N LEU A 162 -4.07 11.30 -7.20
CA LEU A 162 -5.40 10.82 -6.80
C LEU A 162 -5.90 11.54 -5.54
N PRO A 163 -7.16 12.00 -5.54
CA PRO A 163 -7.75 12.58 -4.34
C PRO A 163 -7.91 11.51 -3.24
N VAL A 164 -7.93 11.99 -2.00
CA VAL A 164 -8.10 11.15 -0.80
C VAL A 164 -9.57 11.13 -0.34
N ASP A 165 -10.41 11.92 -1.01
CA ASP A 165 -11.82 12.13 -0.67
C ASP A 165 -12.72 11.10 -1.36
N TYR A 166 -14.03 11.25 -1.20
CA TYR A 166 -15.05 10.39 -1.84
C TYR A 166 -15.01 10.43 -3.38
N THR A 167 -14.32 11.40 -3.99
CA THR A 167 -14.13 11.53 -5.44
C THR A 167 -13.03 10.62 -5.99
N ARG A 168 -12.24 9.95 -5.13
CA ARG A 168 -11.15 9.04 -5.52
C ARG A 168 -11.59 7.97 -6.52
N ALA A 169 -12.76 7.37 -6.30
CA ALA A 169 -13.27 6.32 -7.18
C ALA A 169 -13.61 6.85 -8.58
N SER A 170 -14.17 8.06 -8.68
CA SER A 170 -14.44 8.71 -9.97
C SER A 170 -13.14 9.03 -10.70
N ALA A 171 -12.18 9.66 -10.01
CA ALA A 171 -10.89 10.00 -10.60
C ALA A 171 -10.13 8.75 -11.10
N LEU A 172 -10.22 7.63 -10.38
CA LEU A 172 -9.68 6.34 -10.83
C LEU A 172 -10.37 5.84 -12.11
N ALA A 173 -11.69 5.91 -12.18
CA ALA A 173 -12.45 5.49 -13.35
C ALA A 173 -12.18 6.37 -14.58
N ASP A 174 -12.04 7.67 -14.37
CA ASP A 174 -11.69 8.64 -15.42
C ASP A 174 -10.27 8.37 -15.94
N ASN A 175 -9.31 8.11 -15.05
CA ASN A 175 -7.94 7.74 -15.42
C ASN A 175 -7.87 6.42 -16.18
N ASP A 176 -8.64 5.40 -15.76
CA ASP A 176 -8.73 4.10 -16.45
C ASP A 176 -9.32 4.25 -17.86
N ALA A 177 -10.36 5.08 -18.02
CA ALA A 177 -10.94 5.40 -19.32
C ALA A 177 -9.96 6.17 -20.22
N PHE A 178 -9.21 7.12 -19.65
CA PHE A 178 -8.19 7.86 -20.38
C PHE A 178 -7.07 6.94 -20.86
N LEU A 179 -6.52 6.08 -19.99
CA LEU A 179 -5.50 5.10 -20.38
C LEU A 179 -6.02 4.19 -21.50
N TYR A 180 -7.25 3.70 -21.39
CA TYR A 180 -7.87 2.90 -22.44
C TYR A 180 -7.95 3.64 -23.79
N SER A 181 -8.23 4.94 -23.77
CA SER A 181 -8.23 5.76 -25.00
C SER A 181 -6.83 5.92 -25.61
N VAL A 182 -5.78 6.05 -24.79
CA VAL A 182 -4.39 6.07 -25.25
C VAL A 182 -4.03 4.73 -25.90
N MET A 183 -4.43 3.64 -25.27
CA MET A 183 -4.17 2.29 -25.77
C MET A 183 -4.94 1.95 -27.05
N SER A 184 -6.16 2.44 -27.20
CA SER A 184 -6.97 2.17 -28.41
C SER A 184 -6.48 2.93 -29.65
N LEU A 185 -5.63 3.95 -29.46
CA LEU A 185 -4.99 4.69 -30.54
C LEU A 185 -3.65 4.08 -31.00
N LEU A 186 -3.18 3.02 -30.33
CA LEU A 186 -2.00 2.29 -30.76
C LEU A 186 -2.28 1.60 -32.10
N GLN A 187 -1.32 1.71 -33.01
CA GLN A 187 -1.43 1.11 -34.34
C GLN A 187 -1.05 -0.37 -34.36
N SER A 188 -0.37 -0.82 -33.32
CA SER A 188 0.19 -2.16 -33.18
C SER A 188 -0.27 -2.81 -31.88
N ASP A 189 -0.57 -4.10 -31.94
CA ASP A 189 -0.86 -4.91 -30.76
C ASP A 189 0.41 -5.20 -29.91
N ASN A 190 1.60 -4.87 -30.43
CA ASN A 190 2.89 -5.11 -29.77
C ASN A 190 3.28 -3.96 -28.82
N PHE A 191 2.75 -4.00 -27.60
CA PHE A 191 3.03 -2.98 -26.59
C PHE A 191 3.67 -3.56 -25.31
N ALA A 192 4.37 -2.66 -24.60
CA ALA A 192 4.81 -2.86 -23.22
C ALA A 192 4.31 -1.70 -22.36
N VAL A 193 3.62 -1.99 -21.26
CA VAL A 193 3.10 -0.98 -20.31
C VAL A 193 3.81 -1.17 -18.98
N ILE A 194 4.46 -0.10 -18.52
CA ILE A 194 5.13 -0.01 -17.23
C ILE A 194 4.33 0.98 -16.39
N TYR A 195 3.59 0.46 -15.44
CA TYR A 195 2.69 1.24 -14.62
C TYR A 195 3.30 1.45 -13.23
N THR A 196 3.51 2.71 -12.88
CA THR A 196 4.20 3.10 -11.66
C THR A 196 3.37 4.07 -10.83
N SER A 197 3.62 4.07 -9.53
CA SER A 197 2.97 4.99 -8.61
C SER A 197 3.90 5.41 -7.50
N THR A 198 3.67 6.62 -6.99
CA THR A 198 4.40 7.18 -5.85
C THR A 198 3.45 7.37 -4.68
N PRO A 199 3.85 6.99 -3.45
CA PRO A 199 3.05 7.24 -2.26
C PRO A 199 3.04 8.75 -1.99
N VAL A 200 1.86 9.29 -1.66
CA VAL A 200 1.75 10.68 -1.19
C VAL A 200 1.84 10.63 0.33
N SER A 201 3.01 10.94 0.88
CA SER A 201 3.20 11.02 2.34
C SER A 201 2.20 12.04 2.89
N ARG A 202 1.32 11.60 3.79
CA ARG A 202 0.36 12.47 4.45
C ARG A 202 1.10 13.34 5.46
N PRO A 203 1.14 14.67 5.35
CA PRO A 203 1.16 15.45 6.57
C PRO A 203 -0.19 15.21 7.24
N PHE A 204 -0.20 14.58 8.42
CA PHE A 204 -1.40 14.50 9.25
C PHE A 204 -1.81 15.91 9.67
N VAL A 205 -2.49 16.64 8.78
CA VAL A 205 -3.25 17.81 9.17
C VAL A 205 -4.55 17.22 9.71
N ALA A 206 -4.57 16.98 11.02
CA ALA A 206 -5.82 16.90 11.75
C ALA A 206 -6.57 18.20 11.46
N LYS A 207 -7.44 18.19 10.44
CA LYS A 207 -8.52 19.17 10.32
C LYS A 207 -9.48 18.85 11.48
N ARG A 208 -9.09 19.24 12.69
CA ARG A 208 -10.05 19.66 13.70
C ARG A 208 -10.72 20.88 13.08
N ASN A 209 -11.82 20.67 12.36
CA ASN A 209 -12.79 21.73 12.24
C ASN A 209 -13.22 22.03 13.68
N PRO A 210 -12.87 23.19 14.26
CA PRO A 210 -13.53 23.61 15.47
C PRO A 210 -14.92 24.01 15.00
N VAL A 211 -15.87 23.08 15.06
CA VAL A 211 -17.28 23.45 14.99
C VAL A 211 -17.50 24.32 16.22
N ALA A 212 -17.53 25.63 16.00
CA ALA A 212 -17.93 26.58 17.00
C ALA A 212 -19.35 26.19 17.42
N TYR A 213 -19.50 25.64 18.62
CA TYR A 213 -20.79 25.46 19.25
C TYR A 213 -21.35 26.87 19.49
N ALA A 214 -22.17 27.35 18.55
CA ALA A 214 -23.06 28.46 18.81
C ALA A 214 -24.02 27.97 19.91
N ALA A 215 -23.87 28.55 21.10
CA ALA A 215 -24.75 28.33 22.23
C ALA A 215 -26.10 28.98 21.92
N ASP A 216 -26.97 28.26 21.20
CA ASP A 216 -28.43 28.48 21.15
C ASP A 216 -29.10 27.46 20.21
N ALA A 217 -28.98 26.17 20.53
CA ALA A 217 -29.78 25.13 19.89
C ALA A 217 -30.50 24.29 20.97
N PRO A 218 -31.84 24.18 20.94
CA PRO A 218 -32.58 23.40 21.91
C PRO A 218 -32.24 21.90 21.76
N SER A 219 -32.00 21.24 22.88
CA SER A 219 -31.64 19.81 22.92
C SER A 219 -32.77 18.95 22.33
N PRO A 220 -32.52 18.10 21.32
CA PRO A 220 -33.50 17.12 20.91
C PRO A 220 -33.43 15.91 21.85
N THR A 221 -34.37 15.89 22.79
CA THR A 221 -34.80 14.66 23.45
C THR A 221 -35.54 13.78 22.44
N ASN A 222 -35.19 12.50 22.45
CA ASN A 222 -35.85 11.37 21.80
C ASN A 222 -35.51 11.10 20.32
N SER A 223 -35.08 9.87 20.13
CA SER A 223 -34.77 9.13 18.92
C SER A 223 -35.97 9.01 17.97
N SER A 224 -35.83 9.45 16.71
CA SER A 224 -36.32 8.74 15.51
C SER A 224 -36.24 9.50 14.19
N ASP A 225 -35.82 10.77 14.12
CA ASP A 225 -35.91 11.51 12.85
C ASP A 225 -34.64 12.30 12.51
N PHE A 226 -33.65 11.61 11.94
CA PHE A 226 -32.60 12.26 11.15
C PHE A 226 -32.85 11.98 9.67
N TYR A 227 -33.68 12.81 9.05
CA TYR A 227 -33.82 12.85 7.60
C TYR A 227 -32.58 13.56 7.02
N LEU A 228 -31.66 12.79 6.44
CA LEU A 228 -30.74 13.32 5.44
C LEU A 228 -31.60 13.80 4.25
N PRO A 229 -31.36 15.02 3.71
CA PRO A 229 -32.03 15.43 2.49
C PRO A 229 -31.55 14.51 1.38
N THR A 230 -32.42 13.60 0.94
CA THR A 230 -32.28 12.78 -0.27
C THR A 230 -32.36 13.70 -1.49
N GLY A 231 -31.33 14.52 -1.67
CA GLY A 231 -31.12 15.36 -2.84
C GLY A 231 -30.31 14.58 -3.88
N VAL A 232 -31.03 13.80 -4.68
CA VAL A 232 -30.76 13.56 -6.12
C VAL A 232 -29.32 13.83 -6.59
N VAL A 233 -28.48 12.80 -6.58
CA VAL A 233 -27.40 12.67 -7.59
C VAL A 233 -27.80 11.51 -8.49
N GLY A 234 -28.75 11.79 -9.37
CA GLY A 234 -29.10 10.92 -10.48
C GLY A 234 -28.12 11.14 -11.62
N PHE A 235 -27.33 10.12 -11.94
CA PHE A 235 -26.68 10.00 -13.24
C PHE A 235 -27.78 9.86 -14.31
N PRO A 236 -27.75 10.59 -15.43
CA PRO A 236 -28.65 10.29 -16.55
C PRO A 236 -28.16 8.99 -17.22
N GLY A 237 -28.93 7.91 -17.07
CA GLY A 237 -28.83 6.72 -17.94
C GLY A 237 -28.38 5.39 -17.33
N GLY A 238 -28.08 5.32 -16.02
CA GLY A 238 -27.69 4.06 -15.38
C GLY A 238 -28.87 3.34 -14.70
N VAL A 239 -29.41 2.29 -15.32
CA VAL A 239 -30.32 1.36 -14.63
C VAL A 239 -29.47 0.55 -13.64
N ILE A 240 -29.50 0.93 -12.36
CA ILE A 240 -28.90 0.11 -11.30
C ILE A 240 -29.80 -1.12 -11.11
N PRO A 241 -29.30 -2.35 -11.29
CA PRO A 241 -30.11 -3.55 -11.09
C PRO A 241 -30.60 -3.63 -9.64
N GLU A 242 -31.86 -4.05 -9.49
CA GLU A 242 -32.67 -4.01 -8.26
C GLU A 242 -32.10 -4.86 -7.08
N GLY A 243 -30.99 -5.57 -7.29
CA GLY A 243 -30.24 -6.31 -6.26
C GLY A 243 -29.04 -5.56 -5.66
N ALA A 244 -28.68 -4.36 -6.13
CA ALA A 244 -27.52 -3.60 -5.64
C ALA A 244 -27.85 -2.58 -4.52
N ARG A 245 -29.12 -2.52 -4.08
CA ARG A 245 -29.49 -1.78 -2.86
C ARG A 245 -29.04 -2.57 -1.65
N THR A 246 -27.94 -2.12 -1.08
CA THR A 246 -27.35 -2.72 0.11
C THR A 246 -27.85 -1.96 1.33
N ASP A 247 -29.07 -2.29 1.74
CA ASP A 247 -29.67 -1.79 2.97
C ASP A 247 -28.93 -2.39 4.17
N GLY A 248 -27.90 -1.69 4.64
CA GLY A 248 -27.16 -2.05 5.82
C GLY A 248 -26.35 -0.87 6.32
N SER A 249 -26.42 -0.60 7.62
CA SER A 249 -25.54 0.38 8.25
C SER A 249 -24.07 0.01 7.98
N VAL A 250 -23.19 0.99 7.96
CA VAL A 250 -21.74 0.80 7.70
C VAL A 250 -21.11 -0.21 8.68
N PHE A 251 -21.73 -0.40 9.86
CA PHE A 251 -21.33 -1.37 10.88
C PHE A 251 -21.71 -2.81 10.56
N THR A 252 -22.68 -3.03 9.67
CA THR A 252 -23.10 -4.38 9.25
C THR A 252 -22.03 -5.04 8.37
N ARG A 253 -21.18 -4.25 7.71
CA ARG A 253 -20.13 -4.72 6.79
C ARG A 253 -18.72 -4.58 7.35
N TYR A 254 -18.56 -3.92 8.49
CA TYR A 254 -17.27 -3.77 9.14
C TYR A 254 -16.99 -4.98 10.03
N GLN A 255 -16.25 -5.94 9.48
CA GLN A 255 -15.63 -7.01 10.27
C GLN A 255 -14.36 -6.45 10.94
N PHE A 256 -14.53 -5.70 12.02
CA PHE A 256 -13.43 -5.05 12.77
C PHE A 256 -12.30 -6.01 13.16
N PHE A 257 -12.61 -7.29 13.28
CA PHE A 257 -11.66 -8.34 13.58
C PHE A 257 -11.91 -9.54 12.67
N THR A 258 -11.05 -9.71 11.67
CA THR A 258 -11.07 -10.92 10.85
C THR A 258 -10.77 -12.14 11.72
N PRO A 259 -11.27 -13.35 11.38
CA PRO A 259 -11.03 -14.55 12.18
C PRO A 259 -9.53 -14.81 12.43
N GLY A 260 -8.69 -14.51 11.43
CA GLY A 260 -7.23 -14.59 11.55
C GLY A 260 -6.64 -13.58 12.54
N MET A 261 -7.15 -12.34 12.57
CA MET A 261 -6.70 -11.33 13.53
C MET A 261 -7.05 -11.73 14.97
N PHE A 262 -8.23 -12.30 15.22
CA PHE A 262 -8.60 -12.83 16.54
C PHE A 262 -7.68 -13.96 16.98
N MET A 263 -7.40 -14.92 16.09
CA MET A 263 -6.47 -16.01 16.40
C MET A 263 -5.07 -15.50 16.69
N ALA A 264 -4.59 -14.50 15.94
CA ALA A 264 -3.28 -13.88 16.17
C ALA A 264 -3.21 -13.12 17.50
N ILE A 265 -4.26 -12.37 17.88
CA ILE A 265 -4.32 -11.67 19.17
C ILE A 265 -4.30 -12.68 20.32
N ILE A 266 -5.08 -13.76 20.23
CA ILE A 266 -5.11 -14.81 21.26
C ILE A 266 -3.74 -15.48 21.39
N ALA A 267 -3.11 -15.84 20.26
CA ALA A 267 -1.77 -16.43 20.26
C ALA A 267 -0.71 -15.47 20.85
N SER A 268 -0.80 -14.18 20.52
CA SER A 268 0.09 -13.14 21.06
C SER A 268 -0.04 -13.01 22.58
N VAL A 269 -1.27 -13.00 23.10
CA VAL A 269 -1.53 -12.95 24.55
C VAL A 269 -0.92 -14.16 25.25
N VAL A 270 -1.08 -15.37 24.70
CA VAL A 270 -0.47 -16.59 25.26
C VAL A 270 1.06 -16.49 25.27
N LEU A 271 1.67 -16.01 24.18
CA LEU A 271 3.13 -15.84 24.10
C LEU A 271 3.63 -14.83 25.12
N VAL A 272 2.94 -13.71 25.30
CA VAL A 272 3.28 -12.68 26.30
C VAL A 272 3.18 -13.23 27.73
N LEU A 273 2.20 -14.09 28.02
CA LEU A 273 2.09 -14.73 29.33
C LEU A 273 3.27 -15.68 29.60
N ILE A 274 3.65 -16.51 28.64
CA ILE A 274 4.80 -17.43 28.75
C ILE A 274 6.10 -16.63 28.92
N LEU A 275 6.29 -15.59 28.11
CA LEU A 275 7.43 -14.68 28.21
C LEU A 275 7.47 -13.98 29.58
N GLY A 276 6.32 -13.53 30.08
CA GLY A 276 6.21 -12.89 31.39
C GLY A 276 6.62 -13.82 32.54
N VAL A 277 6.25 -15.10 32.47
CA VAL A 277 6.72 -16.12 33.44
C VAL A 277 8.23 -16.33 33.29
N GLY A 278 8.75 -16.44 32.07
CA GLY A 278 10.18 -16.61 31.81
C GLY A 278 11.04 -15.46 32.37
N LEU A 279 10.59 -14.21 32.16
CA LEU A 279 11.27 -13.02 32.70
C LEU A 279 11.24 -12.98 34.22
N LYS A 280 10.14 -13.40 34.85
CA LYS A 280 10.06 -13.53 36.33
C LYS A 280 11.03 -14.58 36.85
N SER A 281 11.15 -15.72 36.16
CA SER A 281 12.09 -16.78 36.54
C SER A 281 13.54 -16.30 36.46
N ILE A 282 13.92 -15.60 35.39
CA ILE A 282 15.27 -15.04 35.21
C ILE A 282 15.56 -13.96 36.26
N SER A 283 14.60 -13.07 36.52
CA SER A 283 14.77 -12.00 37.51
C SER A 283 14.85 -12.52 38.95
N SER A 284 14.39 -13.75 39.21
CA SER A 284 14.45 -14.39 40.53
C SER A 284 15.81 -15.05 40.81
N ILE A 285 16.71 -15.11 39.82
CA ILE A 285 18.04 -15.67 40.02
C ILE A 285 18.88 -14.67 40.81
N ALA A 286 18.94 -14.87 42.12
CA ALA A 286 19.90 -14.22 42.98
C ALA A 286 21.15 -15.10 43.11
N ILE A 287 22.32 -14.50 42.90
CA ILE A 287 23.60 -15.15 43.16
C ILE A 287 23.86 -15.02 44.66
N SER A 288 24.01 -16.14 45.37
CA SER A 288 24.38 -16.11 46.78
C SER A 288 25.86 -15.76 46.90
N TYR A 289 26.13 -14.47 47.11
CA TYR A 289 27.49 -13.97 47.33
C TYR A 289 28.08 -14.41 48.69
N ASP A 290 27.24 -14.95 49.58
CA ASP A 290 27.66 -15.44 50.90
C ASP A 290 28.50 -16.73 50.81
N ALA A 291 28.27 -17.54 49.77
CA ALA A 291 29.08 -18.73 49.48
C ALA A 291 30.50 -18.40 49.00
N PHE A 292 30.76 -17.13 48.65
CA PHE A 292 32.08 -16.64 48.26
C PHE A 292 32.76 -15.84 49.37
N GLN A 293 32.13 -15.65 50.53
CA GLN A 293 32.78 -15.06 51.69
C GLN A 293 33.59 -16.13 52.41
N LYS A 294 34.88 -15.87 52.60
CA LYS A 294 35.77 -16.74 53.37
C LYS A 294 35.44 -16.57 54.85
N GLU A 295 34.86 -17.60 55.49
CA GLU A 295 34.64 -17.61 56.94
C GLU A 295 35.96 -17.36 57.68
N MET A 296 36.10 -16.18 58.29
CA MET A 296 37.16 -15.92 59.26
C MET A 296 36.62 -16.35 60.63
N GLY A 297 36.77 -17.64 60.94
CA GLY A 297 36.43 -18.17 62.26
C GLY A 297 37.22 -17.46 63.39
N PRO A 298 36.74 -17.53 64.65
CA PRO A 298 37.26 -16.78 65.81
C PRO A 298 38.73 -17.05 66.18
N GLN A 299 39.41 -17.94 65.46
CA GLN A 299 40.83 -18.23 65.58
C GLN A 299 41.73 -17.07 65.10
N THR A 300 41.23 -16.14 64.29
CA THR A 300 42.01 -14.98 63.81
C THR A 300 42.10 -13.82 64.81
N VAL A 301 41.30 -13.82 65.87
CA VAL A 301 41.32 -12.75 66.90
C VAL A 301 42.30 -13.07 68.05
N GLN A 302 42.70 -14.34 68.22
CA GLN A 302 43.60 -14.73 69.31
C GLN A 302 45.09 -14.50 69.04
N SER A 303 45.51 -14.25 67.79
CA SER A 303 46.92 -13.95 67.50
C SER A 303 47.29 -12.47 67.61
N MET A 304 46.36 -11.58 67.98
CA MET A 304 46.64 -10.16 68.27
C MET A 304 46.72 -9.84 69.78
N LYS A 305 46.77 -10.85 70.64
CA LYS A 305 47.08 -10.71 72.07
C LYS A 305 48.20 -11.68 72.47
N LYS A 306 49.41 -11.42 72.00
CA LYS A 306 50.64 -11.77 72.72
C LYS A 306 51.79 -10.91 72.24
#